data_AF-X1SX93-F1
#
_entry.id   AF-X1SX93-F1
#
_cell.length_a   1.000
_cell.length_b   1.000
_cell.length_c   1.000
_cell.angle_alpha   90.00
_cell.angle_beta   90.00
_cell.angle_gamma   90.00
#
_symmetry.space_group_name_H-M   'P 1'
#
loop_
_entity.id
_entity.type
_entity.pdbx_description
1 polymer ?
#
loop_
_entity_poly.entity_id
_entity_poly.type
_entity_poly.pdbx_seq_one_letter_code
_entity_poly.pdbx_strand_id
1 'polypeptide(L)' 'MKVTIIYDNEVAKEGFKADWGFSCFIEAYGKKILFDTGANGSILF' A
#
# COMPACT_ATOMS: atom_id res chain seq x y z
N MET A 1 0.52 -14.26 -9.29
CA MET A 1 -0.03 -12.92 -9.02
C MET A 1 0.06 -12.70 -7.52
N LYS A 2 0.59 -11.55 -7.09
CA LYS A 2 0.69 -11.19 -5.67
C LYS A 2 0.24 -9.74 -5.49
N VAL A 3 -0.56 -9.50 -4.46
CA VAL A 3 -1.01 -8.17 -4.05
C VAL A 3 -0.54 -7.96 -2.62
N THR A 4 0.13 -6.84 -2.38
CA THR A 4 0.61 -6.45 -1.05
C THR A 4 -0.03 -5.12 -0.70
N ILE A 5 -0.88 -5.10 0.33
CA ILE A 5 -1.44 -3.85 0.84
C ILE A 5 -0.33 -3.13 1.60
N ILE A 6 -0.07 -1.87 1.24
CA ILE A 6 1.00 -1.05 1.82
C ILE A 6 0.47 0.22 2.50
N TYR A 7 -0.83 0.51 2.35
CA TYR A 7 -1.52 1.59 3.01
C TYR A 7 -2.98 1.17 3.21
N ASP A 8 -3.46 1.23 4.45
CA ASP A 8 -4.82 0.88 4.85
C ASP A 8 -5.19 1.65 6.12
N ASN A 9 -6.48 1.61 6.45
CA ASN A 9 -7.06 2.22 7.63
C ASN A 9 -6.65 1.52 8.94
N GLU A 10 -6.08 0.32 8.86
CA GLU A 10 -5.64 -0.48 10.00
C GLU A 10 -4.17 -0.92 9.87
N VAL A 11 -3.48 -1.00 11.01
CA VAL A 11 -2.10 -1.47 11.06
C VAL A 11 -2.09 -2.99 11.15
N ALA A 12 -1.71 -3.66 10.07
CA ALA A 12 -1.59 -5.13 10.04
C ALA A 12 -0.28 -5.65 10.68
N LYS A 13 0.74 -4.79 10.83
CA LYS A 13 2.07 -5.16 11.34
C LYS A 13 2.69 -4.00 12.12
N GLU A 14 3.36 -4.31 13.24
CA GLU A 14 4.09 -3.32 14.03
C GLU A 14 5.12 -2.54 13.19
N GLY A 15 5.24 -1.24 13.45
CA GLY A 15 6.13 -0.33 12.73
C GLY A 15 5.52 0.34 11.50
N PHE A 16 4.26 0.05 11.16
CA PHE A 16 3.51 0.75 10.11
C PHE A 16 2.60 1.83 10.70
N LYS A 17 2.28 2.83 9.88
CA LYS A 17 1.32 3.88 10.19
C LYS A 17 0.04 3.65 9.38
N ALA A 18 -1.09 3.57 10.06
CA ALA A 18 -2.41 3.59 9.42
C ALA A 18 -2.89 5.02 9.20
N ASP A 19 -3.68 5.21 8.15
CA ASP A 19 -4.36 6.45 7.81
C ASP A 19 -5.51 6.13 6.84
N TRP A 20 -6.47 7.03 6.67
CA TRP A 20 -7.65 6.76 5.85
C TRP A 20 -7.30 6.71 4.36
N GLY A 21 -7.39 5.55 3.74
CA GLY A 21 -7.14 5.36 2.31
C GLY A 21 -6.69 3.95 1.98
N PHE A 22 -6.27 3.75 0.73
CA PHE A 22 -5.80 2.45 0.27
C PHE A 22 -4.65 2.62 -0.73
N SER A 23 -3.69 1.71 -0.66
CA SER A 23 -2.70 1.52 -1.72
C SER A 23 -2.18 0.10 -1.68
N CYS A 24 -1.91 -0.48 -2.84
CA CYS A 24 -1.31 -1.80 -2.93
C CYS A 24 -0.26 -1.90 -4.03
N PHE A 25 0.76 -2.71 -3.75
CA PHE A 25 1.78 -3.09 -4.71
C PHE A 25 1.41 -4.43 -5.35
N ILE A 26 1.30 -4.43 -6.67
CA ILE A 26 0.83 -5.56 -7.47
C ILE A 26 1.99 -6.10 -8.31
N GLU A 27 2.25 -7.40 -8.15
CA GLU A 27 3.23 -8.15 -8.94
C GLU A 27 2.49 -9.20 -9.80
N ALA A 28 2.39 -8.92 -11.10
CA ALA A 28 1.66 -9.77 -12.04
C ALA A 28 2.23 -9.67 -13.46
N TYR A 29 2.30 -10.80 -14.17
CA TYR A 29 2.71 -10.86 -15.59
C TYR A 29 4.06 -10.17 -15.88
N GLY A 30 5.03 -10.29 -14.97
CA GLY A 30 6.33 -9.61 -15.10
C GLY A 30 6.28 -8.09 -14.91
N LYS A 31 5.13 -7.53 -14.54
CA LYS A 31 4.95 -6.11 -14.24
C LYS A 31 4.87 -5.88 -12.73
N LYS A 32 5.33 -4.70 -12.34
CA LYS A 32 5.24 -4.14 -10.99
C LYS A 32 4.41 -2.87 -11.08
N ILE A 33 3.27 -2.85 -10.39
CA ILE A 33 2.30 -1.76 -10.46
C ILE A 33 2.03 -1.27 -9.04
N LEU A 34 2.17 0.03 -8.82
CA LEU A 34 1.63 0.70 -7.65
C LEU A 34 0.21 1.15 -8.00
N PHE A 35 -0.78 0.60 -7.32
CA PHE A 35 -2.17 1.00 -7.47
C PHE A 35 -2.56 1.90 -6.30
N ASP A 36 -2.95 3.13 -6.64
CA ASP A 36 -3.24 4.22 -5.70
C ASP A 36 -2.06 4.57 -4.77
N THR A 37 -2.16 5.67 -4.03
CA THR A 37 -1.10 6.16 -3.11
C THR A 37 -1.63 6.53 -1.72
N GLY A 38 -2.85 6.11 -1.39
CA GLY A 38 -3.53 6.54 -0.16
C GLY A 38 -3.90 8.02 -0.18
N ALA A 39 -4.40 8.53 0.95
CA ALA A 39 -4.79 9.94 1.06
C ALA A 39 -3.61 10.88 1.32
N ASN A 40 -2.56 10.39 1.97
CA ASN A 40 -1.37 11.17 2.27
C ASN A 40 -0.09 10.45 1.80
N GLY A 41 0.41 10.88 0.63
CA GLY A 41 1.64 10.34 0.04
C GLY A 41 2.89 10.54 0.89
N SER A 42 2.91 11.47 1.86
CA SER A 42 4.07 11.66 2.75
C SER A 42 4.28 10.48 3.70
N ILE A 43 3.31 9.58 3.84
CA ILE A 43 3.44 8.36 4.65
C ILE A 43 4.23 7.28 3.90
N LEU A 44 4.36 7.40 2.57
CA LEU A 44 5.08 6.46 1.72
C LEU A 44 6.59 6.80 1.57
N PHE A 45 7.07 7.89 2.18
CA PHE A 45 8.47 8.33 2.19
C PHE A 45 9.04 8.27 3.61
#